data_AF-G8TJB7-F1
#
_entry.id   AF-G8TJB7-F1
#
_cell.length_a   1.000
_cell.length_b   1.000
_cell.length_c   1.000
_cell.angle_alpha   90.00
_cell.angle_beta   90.00
_cell.angle_gamma   90.00
#
_symmetry.space_group_name_H-M   'P 1'
#
loop_
_entity.id
_entity.type
_entity.pdbx_description
1 polymer ?
#
loop_
_entity_poly.entity_id
_entity_poly.type
_entity_poly.pdbx_seq_one_letter_code
_entity_poly.pdbx_strand_id
1 'polypeptide(L)'
;MTKEQINKLLTAGQFPEPCNPVLVETHISWVVIGDHYVYKIKKPVHYSFLDFSTLEKRKFYCEREIALNKRLTEDLYLGVQPVRLLSGGYIIGGEKGEIVDFSVEMRKIDNDLQMDVMLPKNSVTKDDIRRLAEKIASFHKHTTIMYDKDLFDIQKKFNDLGSEKPILIESINRSMGAVIDRAIKVSNEFTHKNISLLTNRLNNGYVRDCHGDLHTRNIFLFPNPQPFDCIEFNDDYRQIDVLNEIAFLCMDLDAAGRQDLSDLFVKFYNDLFPAMRTAEEYQLFVYYKSYRANIRAKVNSLRARSAGNETEKTDWLRQSEGYLKLMEQYINLLNSE
;
A
#
# COMPACT_ATOMS: atom_id res chain seq x y z
N MET A 1 -17.20 -13.94 2.25
CA MET A 1 -18.63 -13.61 2.09
C MET A 1 -18.87 -13.04 0.71
N THR A 2 -20.02 -13.34 0.10
CA THR A 2 -20.47 -12.73 -1.16
C THR A 2 -21.09 -11.34 -0.91
N LYS A 3 -21.35 -10.58 -1.98
CA LYS A 3 -22.00 -9.27 -1.89
C LYS A 3 -23.42 -9.33 -1.29
N GLU A 4 -24.16 -10.39 -1.59
CA GLU A 4 -25.49 -10.59 -0.98
C GLU A 4 -25.39 -10.87 0.52
N GLN A 5 -24.44 -11.70 0.93
CA GLN A 5 -24.24 -12.06 2.34
C GLN A 5 -23.79 -10.85 3.16
N ILE A 6 -22.85 -10.03 2.65
CA ILE A 6 -22.41 -8.82 3.36
C ILE A 6 -23.56 -7.81 3.48
N ASN A 7 -24.39 -7.65 2.44
CA ASN A 7 -25.56 -6.78 2.52
C ASN A 7 -26.56 -7.26 3.58
N LYS A 8 -26.78 -8.57 3.72
CA LYS A 8 -27.61 -9.14 4.80
C LYS A 8 -27.02 -8.90 6.19
N LEU A 9 -25.70 -9.00 6.33
CA LEU A 9 -25.01 -8.65 7.59
C LEU A 9 -25.21 -7.18 7.95
N LEU A 10 -25.19 -6.26 6.98
CA LEU A 10 -25.35 -4.83 7.23
C LEU A 10 -26.79 -4.45 7.62
N THR A 11 -27.80 -5.09 7.02
CA THR A 11 -29.21 -4.69 7.22
C THR A 11 -29.88 -5.41 8.37
N ALA A 12 -29.49 -6.65 8.66
CA ALA A 12 -30.16 -7.50 9.66
C ALA A 12 -29.18 -8.34 10.49
N GLY A 13 -27.88 -8.09 10.37
CA GLY A 13 -26.86 -8.79 11.13
C GLY A 13 -26.65 -8.24 12.53
N GLN A 14 -25.81 -8.94 13.28
CA GLN A 14 -25.39 -8.54 14.63
C GLN A 14 -23.88 -8.34 14.67
N PHE A 15 -23.47 -7.33 15.41
CA PHE A 15 -22.08 -6.97 15.66
C PHE A 15 -21.80 -7.06 17.16
N PRO A 16 -20.53 -7.23 17.58
CA PRO A 16 -20.16 -7.23 19.00
C PRO A 16 -20.69 -6.01 19.76
N GLU A 17 -20.75 -4.85 19.10
CA GLU A 17 -21.42 -3.63 19.59
C GLU A 17 -22.49 -3.17 18.61
N PRO A 18 -23.65 -2.67 19.08
CA PRO A 18 -24.64 -2.02 18.23
C PRO A 18 -24.02 -0.84 17.48
N CYS A 19 -24.22 -0.76 16.17
CA CYS A 19 -23.73 0.34 15.35
C CYS A 19 -24.58 0.52 14.09
N ASN A 20 -24.38 1.63 13.39
CA ASN A 20 -24.90 1.86 12.05
C ASN A 20 -23.78 1.64 11.02
N PRO A 21 -23.58 0.41 10.52
CA PRO A 21 -22.41 0.08 9.73
C PRO A 21 -22.44 0.71 8.33
N VAL A 22 -21.31 1.26 7.91
CA VAL A 22 -21.06 1.71 6.54
C VAL A 22 -20.12 0.73 5.85
N LEU A 23 -20.47 0.30 4.64
CA LEU A 23 -19.63 -0.60 3.85
C LEU A 23 -18.71 0.19 2.92
N VAL A 24 -17.41 -0.10 3.01
CA VAL A 24 -16.41 0.25 2.01
C VAL A 24 -15.97 -1.03 1.31
N GLU A 25 -16.20 -1.09 -0.01
CA GLU A 25 -15.78 -2.21 -0.84
C GLU A 25 -14.37 -1.95 -1.40
N THR A 26 -13.43 -2.86 -1.12
CA THR A 26 -12.09 -2.85 -1.74
C THR A 26 -12.00 -3.94 -2.82
N HIS A 27 -10.87 -4.04 -3.52
CA HIS A 27 -10.67 -5.11 -4.51
C HIS A 27 -10.73 -6.51 -3.90
N ILE A 28 -10.25 -6.69 -2.66
CA ILE A 28 -10.05 -8.02 -2.04
C ILE A 28 -10.74 -8.18 -0.68
N SER A 29 -11.44 -7.17 -0.18
CA SER A 29 -12.08 -7.18 1.14
C SER A 29 -13.34 -6.33 1.18
N TRP A 30 -14.24 -6.70 2.09
CA TRP A 30 -15.34 -5.88 2.59
C TRP A 30 -14.88 -5.21 3.88
N VAL A 31 -14.96 -3.89 3.97
CA VAL A 31 -14.61 -3.13 5.18
C VAL A 31 -15.89 -2.55 5.76
N VAL A 32 -16.32 -3.09 6.90
CA VAL A 32 -17.52 -2.64 7.59
C VAL A 32 -17.11 -1.69 8.71
N ILE A 33 -17.45 -0.41 8.56
CA ILE A 33 -17.10 0.66 9.49
C ILE A 33 -18.30 0.89 10.41
N GLY A 34 -18.17 0.52 11.68
CA GLY A 34 -19.15 0.82 12.72
C GLY A 34 -18.88 2.15 13.42
N ASP A 35 -19.38 2.29 14.64
CA ASP A 35 -19.23 3.51 15.44
C ASP A 35 -17.88 3.56 16.15
N HIS A 36 -17.46 2.46 16.78
CA HIS A 36 -16.17 2.34 17.49
C HIS A 36 -15.18 1.37 16.85
N TYR A 37 -15.66 0.44 16.02
CA TYR A 37 -14.83 -0.60 15.41
C TYR A 37 -14.99 -0.68 13.89
N VAL A 38 -13.99 -1.26 13.25
CA VAL A 38 -13.98 -1.60 11.84
C VAL A 38 -13.74 -3.10 11.71
N TYR A 39 -14.54 -3.76 10.86
CA TYR A 39 -14.43 -5.19 10.57
C TYR A 39 -14.06 -5.40 9.11
N LYS A 40 -12.85 -5.93 8.85
CA LYS A 40 -12.37 -6.24 7.50
C LYS A 40 -12.53 -7.73 7.22
N ILE A 41 -13.42 -8.08 6.28
CA ILE A 41 -13.71 -9.45 5.85
C ILE A 41 -13.12 -9.67 4.46
N LYS A 42 -12.31 -10.71 4.30
CA LYS A 42 -11.65 -11.01 3.02
C LYS A 42 -12.66 -11.59 2.03
N LYS A 43 -12.60 -11.16 0.76
CA LYS A 43 -13.45 -11.69 -0.32
C LYS A 43 -12.97 -13.09 -0.72
N PRO A 44 -13.86 -14.01 -1.12
CA PRO A 44 -13.48 -15.36 -1.56
C PRO A 44 -12.92 -15.34 -2.99
N VAL A 45 -11.74 -14.75 -3.18
CA VAL A 45 -11.12 -14.53 -4.50
C VAL A 45 -9.82 -15.33 -4.66
N HIS A 46 -9.45 -15.63 -5.90
CA HIS A 46 -8.19 -16.27 -6.26
C HIS A 46 -7.55 -15.52 -7.42
N TYR A 47 -6.39 -14.93 -7.17
CA TYR A 47 -5.56 -14.22 -8.14
C TYR A 47 -4.15 -14.84 -8.18
N SER A 48 -3.37 -14.52 -9.21
CA SER A 48 -2.00 -15.02 -9.35
C SER A 48 -1.07 -14.67 -8.18
N PHE A 49 -1.38 -13.60 -7.45
CA PHE A 49 -0.58 -13.08 -6.34
C PHE A 49 -1.25 -13.27 -4.97
N LEU A 50 -2.45 -13.85 -4.91
CA LEU A 50 -3.24 -13.93 -3.69
C LEU A 50 -4.33 -15.00 -3.76
N ASP A 51 -4.48 -15.79 -2.70
CA ASP A 51 -5.52 -16.81 -2.60
C ASP A 51 -6.33 -16.74 -1.29
N PHE A 52 -7.57 -16.25 -1.40
CA PHE A 52 -8.58 -16.20 -0.34
C PHE A 52 -9.76 -17.16 -0.61
N SER A 53 -9.58 -18.15 -1.49
CA SER A 53 -10.66 -19.03 -1.97
C SER A 53 -11.34 -19.81 -0.86
N THR A 54 -10.59 -20.34 0.11
CA THR A 54 -11.14 -21.16 1.21
C THR A 54 -11.25 -20.39 2.52
N LEU A 55 -12.10 -20.88 3.42
CA LEU A 55 -12.32 -20.30 4.74
C LEU A 55 -11.03 -20.30 5.58
N GLU A 56 -10.26 -21.39 5.51
CA GLU A 56 -8.99 -21.57 6.21
C GLU A 56 -7.94 -20.56 5.73
N LYS A 57 -7.86 -20.34 4.41
CA LYS A 57 -6.96 -19.32 3.84
C LYS A 57 -7.35 -17.93 4.32
N ARG A 58 -8.65 -17.59 4.32
CA ARG A 58 -9.11 -16.28 4.83
C ARG A 58 -8.79 -16.11 6.32
N LYS A 59 -8.96 -17.15 7.14
CA LYS A 59 -8.55 -17.13 8.55
C LYS A 59 -7.05 -16.85 8.69
N PHE A 60 -6.22 -17.63 8.00
CA PHE A 60 -4.77 -17.49 8.02
C PHE A 60 -4.33 -16.06 7.68
N TYR A 61 -4.88 -15.47 6.62
CA TYR A 61 -4.53 -14.11 6.24
C TYR A 61 -5.10 -13.04 7.17
N CYS A 62 -6.20 -13.28 7.87
CA CYS A 62 -6.66 -12.37 8.95
C CYS A 62 -5.67 -12.36 10.11
N GLU A 63 -5.21 -13.53 10.53
CA GLU A 63 -4.18 -13.66 11.58
C GLU A 63 -2.85 -13.02 11.14
N ARG A 64 -2.47 -13.23 9.88
CA ARG A 64 -1.25 -12.64 9.29
C ARG A 64 -1.32 -11.11 9.21
N GLU A 65 -2.47 -10.55 8.84
CA GLU A 65 -2.69 -9.10 8.82
C GLU A 65 -2.46 -8.47 10.19
N ILE A 66 -3.03 -9.07 11.24
CA ILE A 66 -2.86 -8.59 12.61
C ILE A 66 -1.39 -8.67 13.04
N ALA A 67 -0.74 -9.82 12.80
CA ALA A 67 0.65 -10.02 13.18
C ALA A 67 1.57 -8.98 12.51
N LEU A 68 1.37 -8.71 11.22
CA LEU A 68 2.20 -7.79 10.46
C LEU A 68 1.96 -6.33 10.84
N ASN A 69 0.70 -5.93 11.07
CA ASN A 69 0.36 -4.56 11.41
C ASN A 69 0.68 -4.19 12.86
N LYS A 70 0.66 -5.14 13.80
CA LYS A 70 1.09 -4.90 15.20
C LYS A 70 2.56 -4.49 15.33
N ARG A 71 3.37 -4.66 14.28
CA ARG A 71 4.77 -4.18 14.25
C ARG A 71 4.87 -2.65 14.18
N LEU A 72 3.84 -1.99 13.65
CA LEU A 72 3.81 -0.55 13.37
C LEU A 72 2.60 0.17 14.00
N THR A 73 1.69 -0.58 14.62
CA THR A 73 0.49 -0.02 15.25
C THR A 73 0.41 -0.36 16.73
N GLU A 74 -0.27 0.48 17.49
CA GLU A 74 -0.55 0.34 18.91
C GLU A 74 -2.06 0.39 19.10
N ASP A 75 -2.63 -0.66 19.71
CA ASP A 75 -4.06 -0.82 20.01
C ASP A 75 -5.04 -0.66 18.82
N LEU A 76 -4.56 -0.63 17.58
CA LEU A 76 -5.42 -0.54 16.38
C LEU A 76 -6.02 -1.90 15.99
N TYR A 77 -5.21 -2.95 15.94
CA TYR A 77 -5.65 -4.30 15.52
C TYR A 77 -5.96 -5.17 16.75
N LEU A 78 -7.25 -5.43 16.98
CA LEU A 78 -7.75 -6.04 18.21
C LEU A 78 -7.74 -7.57 18.17
N GLY A 79 -8.16 -8.18 17.06
CA GLY A 79 -8.25 -9.63 16.97
C GLY A 79 -8.92 -10.13 15.70
N VAL A 80 -8.97 -11.45 15.54
CA VAL A 80 -9.78 -12.10 14.51
C VAL A 80 -11.12 -12.49 15.12
N GLN A 81 -12.22 -12.04 14.54
CA GLN A 81 -13.57 -12.43 14.94
C GLN A 81 -14.17 -13.40 13.92
N PRO A 82 -14.81 -14.52 14.35
CA PRO A 82 -15.57 -15.36 13.44
C PRO A 82 -16.78 -14.60 12.91
N VAL A 83 -17.16 -14.85 11.67
CA VAL A 83 -18.46 -14.48 11.13
C VAL A 83 -19.31 -15.74 11.08
N ARG A 84 -20.46 -15.72 11.75
CA ARG A 84 -21.34 -16.87 11.94
C ARG A 84 -22.67 -16.71 11.23
N LEU A 85 -23.24 -17.83 10.79
CA LEU A 85 -24.62 -17.96 10.34
C LEU A 85 -25.44 -18.64 11.45
N LEU A 86 -26.50 -17.97 11.90
CA LEU A 86 -27.42 -18.51 12.90
C LEU A 86 -28.86 -18.15 12.51
N SER A 87 -29.71 -19.17 12.34
CA SER A 87 -31.13 -19.00 12.02
C SER A 87 -31.39 -18.08 10.80
N GLY A 88 -30.50 -18.11 9.80
CA GLY A 88 -30.58 -17.29 8.59
C GLY A 88 -30.00 -15.87 8.71
N GLY A 89 -29.58 -15.44 9.90
CA GLY A 89 -28.91 -14.16 10.15
C GLY A 89 -27.39 -14.31 10.28
N TYR A 90 -26.66 -13.23 9.97
CA TYR A 90 -25.19 -13.18 10.10
C TYR A 90 -24.77 -12.43 11.38
N ILE A 91 -23.76 -12.95 12.06
CA ILE A 91 -23.25 -12.40 13.32
C ILE A 91 -21.72 -12.30 13.22
N ILE A 92 -21.14 -11.14 13.51
CA ILE A 92 -19.69 -11.04 13.81
C ILE A 92 -19.49 -11.34 15.29
N GLY A 93 -18.59 -12.27 15.61
CA GLY A 93 -18.37 -12.77 16.96
C GLY A 93 -19.39 -13.84 17.37
N GLY A 94 -19.80 -13.82 18.64
CA GLY A 94 -20.77 -14.74 19.21
C GLY A 94 -20.28 -16.18 19.41
N GLU A 95 -20.99 -16.93 20.25
CA GLU A 95 -20.61 -18.29 20.65
C GLU A 95 -21.36 -19.39 19.87
N LYS A 96 -22.47 -19.07 19.21
CA LYS A 96 -23.38 -20.03 18.54
C LYS A 96 -23.48 -19.76 17.04
N GLY A 97 -23.74 -20.82 16.26
CA GLY A 97 -23.89 -20.76 14.81
C GLY A 97 -22.67 -21.29 14.05
N GLU A 98 -22.89 -21.62 12.78
CA GLU A 98 -21.84 -22.12 11.87
C GLU A 98 -20.90 -20.98 11.48
N ILE A 99 -19.58 -21.21 11.52
CA ILE A 99 -18.61 -20.22 11.03
C ILE A 99 -18.60 -20.24 9.51
N VAL A 100 -18.94 -19.10 8.91
CA VAL A 100 -19.00 -18.92 7.45
C VAL A 100 -17.89 -18.00 6.93
N ASP A 101 -17.29 -17.18 7.78
CA ASP A 101 -16.10 -16.38 7.46
C ASP A 101 -15.32 -15.95 8.72
N PHE A 102 -14.27 -15.15 8.51
CA PHE A 102 -13.54 -14.43 9.54
C PHE A 102 -13.42 -12.95 9.18
N SER A 103 -13.28 -12.12 10.21
CA SER A 103 -13.01 -10.69 10.08
C SER A 103 -11.83 -10.30 10.95
N VAL A 104 -11.03 -9.34 10.47
CA VAL A 104 -10.10 -8.59 11.31
C VAL A 104 -10.89 -7.48 11.99
N GLU A 105 -10.87 -7.46 13.32
CA GLU A 105 -11.47 -6.41 14.14
C GLU A 105 -10.41 -5.36 14.49
N MET A 106 -10.74 -4.10 14.21
CA MET A 106 -9.90 -2.95 14.43
C MET A 106 -10.65 -1.87 15.21
N ARG A 107 -9.92 -1.03 15.97
CA ARG A 107 -10.48 0.24 16.43
C ARG A 107 -10.73 1.16 15.24
N LYS A 108 -11.86 1.85 15.25
CA LYS A 108 -12.10 2.96 14.33
C LYS A 108 -11.23 4.14 14.76
N ILE A 109 -10.42 4.63 13.84
CA ILE A 109 -9.68 5.87 13.99
C ILE A 109 -10.45 6.99 13.28
N ASP A 110 -10.34 8.21 13.81
CA ASP A 110 -10.83 9.40 13.12
C ASP A 110 -10.08 9.60 11.78
N ASN A 111 -10.82 9.53 10.68
CA ASN A 111 -10.27 9.69 9.34
C ASN A 111 -9.69 11.09 9.11
N ASP A 112 -10.06 12.10 9.89
CA ASP A 112 -9.45 13.44 9.79
C ASP A 112 -7.96 13.46 10.17
N LEU A 113 -7.47 12.42 10.85
CA LEU A 113 -6.07 12.23 11.21
C LEU A 113 -5.29 11.43 10.16
N GLN A 114 -5.94 10.96 9.09
CA GLN A 114 -5.27 10.25 8.01
C GLN A 114 -4.39 11.23 7.23
N MET A 115 -3.14 10.85 6.96
CA MET A 115 -2.15 11.80 6.42
C MET A 115 -2.59 12.37 5.07
N ASP A 116 -3.20 11.58 4.18
CA ASP A 116 -3.72 12.06 2.90
C ASP A 116 -4.89 13.06 3.04
N VAL A 117 -5.69 12.95 4.10
CA VAL A 117 -6.76 13.91 4.43
C VAL A 117 -6.19 15.20 5.03
N MET A 118 -5.11 15.10 5.80
CA MET A 118 -4.44 16.25 6.42
C MET A 118 -3.60 17.07 5.43
N LEU A 119 -3.07 16.45 4.37
CA LEU A 119 -2.17 17.09 3.41
C LEU A 119 -2.83 18.29 2.69
N PRO A 120 -4.03 18.19 2.08
CA PRO A 120 -4.70 19.32 1.45
C PRO A 120 -5.06 20.46 2.42
N LYS A 121 -5.21 20.14 3.70
CA LYS A 121 -5.49 21.10 4.79
C LYS A 121 -4.22 21.82 5.28
N ASN A 122 -3.04 21.44 4.77
CA ASN A 122 -1.72 21.87 5.26
C ASN A 122 -1.50 21.61 6.76
N SER A 123 -2.16 20.59 7.32
CA SER A 123 -2.12 20.27 8.75
C SER A 123 -0.99 19.30 9.13
N VAL A 124 -0.26 18.74 8.15
CA VAL A 124 0.91 17.90 8.42
C VAL A 124 2.10 18.77 8.76
N THR A 125 2.60 18.65 9.99
CA THR A 125 3.71 19.46 10.50
C THR A 125 5.06 18.78 10.30
N LYS A 126 6.14 19.57 10.43
CA LYS A 126 7.51 19.03 10.49
C LYS A 126 7.68 18.01 11.62
N ASP A 127 7.00 18.20 12.74
CA ASP A 127 7.11 17.33 13.90
C ASP A 127 6.41 15.98 13.67
N ASP A 128 5.30 15.97 12.93
CA ASP A 128 4.66 14.73 12.46
C ASP A 128 5.61 13.92 11.58
N ILE A 129 6.26 14.57 10.62
CA ILE A 129 7.24 13.93 9.73
C ILE A 129 8.44 13.39 10.52
N ARG A 130 8.96 14.16 11.49
CA ARG A 130 10.06 13.71 12.36
C ARG A 130 9.69 12.43 13.10
N ARG A 131 8.54 12.40 13.77
CA ARG A 131 8.07 11.22 14.53
C ARG A 131 7.82 10.02 13.62
N LEU A 132 7.28 10.25 12.43
CA LEU A 132 7.06 9.19 11.46
C LEU A 132 8.41 8.60 10.99
N ALA A 133 9.39 9.45 10.67
CA ALA A 133 10.73 9.02 10.31
C ALA A 133 11.41 8.24 11.45
N GLU A 134 11.27 8.68 12.70
CA GLU A 134 11.75 7.97 13.90
C GLU A 134 11.15 6.57 14.00
N LYS A 135 9.83 6.45 13.83
CA LYS A 135 9.13 5.17 13.88
C LYS A 135 9.56 4.21 12.77
N ILE A 136 9.62 4.69 11.53
CA ILE A 136 10.00 3.87 10.37
C ILE A 136 11.47 3.48 10.42
N ALA A 137 12.37 4.39 10.80
CA ALA A 137 13.79 4.06 10.99
C ALA A 137 13.99 3.02 12.11
N SER A 138 13.28 3.15 13.23
CA SER A 138 13.30 2.15 14.30
C SER A 138 12.77 0.80 13.82
N PHE A 139 11.65 0.77 13.12
CA PHE A 139 11.09 -0.46 12.54
C PHE A 139 12.07 -1.14 11.58
N HIS A 140 12.63 -0.39 10.62
CA HIS A 140 13.57 -0.95 9.65
C HIS A 140 14.83 -1.51 10.31
N LYS A 141 15.36 -0.88 11.37
CA LYS A 141 16.54 -1.39 12.10
C LYS A 141 16.30 -2.79 12.71
N HIS A 142 15.08 -3.08 13.16
CA HIS A 142 14.76 -4.28 13.93
C HIS A 142 14.01 -5.37 13.15
N THR A 143 13.41 -5.03 12.01
CA THR A 143 12.70 -6.03 11.20
C THR A 143 13.68 -7.01 10.52
N THR A 144 13.15 -8.17 10.11
CA THR A 144 13.90 -9.28 9.53
C THR A 144 14.67 -8.85 8.28
N ILE A 145 15.94 -9.26 8.19
CA ILE A 145 16.79 -9.07 7.01
C ILE A 145 16.58 -10.25 6.05
N MET A 146 16.45 -9.95 4.77
CA MET A 146 16.32 -10.94 3.70
C MET A 146 17.62 -11.01 2.89
N TYR A 147 18.12 -12.21 2.67
CA TYR A 147 19.36 -12.45 1.92
C TYR A 147 19.15 -13.15 0.58
N ASP A 148 17.96 -13.72 0.36
CA ASP A 148 17.59 -14.39 -0.89
C ASP A 148 16.49 -13.58 -1.59
N LYS A 149 16.86 -12.91 -2.68
CA LYS A 149 15.94 -12.08 -3.47
C LYS A 149 16.39 -12.02 -4.93
N ASP A 150 15.45 -12.21 -5.85
CA ASP A 150 15.66 -11.92 -7.27
C ASP A 150 15.80 -10.40 -7.46
N LEU A 151 17.01 -9.92 -7.71
CA LEU A 151 17.30 -8.50 -7.92
C LEU A 151 16.66 -7.94 -9.20
N PHE A 152 16.27 -8.80 -10.15
CA PHE A 152 15.58 -8.41 -11.37
C PHE A 152 14.04 -8.44 -11.24
N ASP A 153 13.52 -8.86 -10.09
CA ASP A 153 12.06 -8.87 -9.84
C ASP A 153 11.46 -7.46 -9.96
N ILE A 154 12.17 -6.42 -9.48
CA ILE A 154 11.69 -5.04 -9.64
C ILE A 154 11.62 -4.59 -11.09
N GLN A 155 12.56 -5.02 -11.94
CA GLN A 155 12.53 -4.75 -13.38
C GLN A 155 11.29 -5.39 -14.02
N LYS A 156 11.02 -6.67 -13.71
CA LYS A 156 9.84 -7.38 -14.20
C LYS A 156 8.56 -6.66 -13.78
N LYS A 157 8.43 -6.32 -12.48
CA LYS A 157 7.28 -5.58 -11.94
C LYS A 157 7.11 -4.19 -12.55
N PHE A 158 8.20 -3.48 -12.83
CA PHE A 158 8.16 -2.19 -13.52
C PHE A 158 7.59 -2.34 -14.94
N ASN A 159 8.01 -3.39 -15.64
CA ASN A 159 7.62 -3.66 -17.03
C ASN A 159 6.15 -4.06 -17.16
N ASP A 160 5.52 -4.54 -16.08
CA ASP A 160 4.11 -4.88 -16.09
C ASP A 160 3.19 -3.68 -16.44
N LEU A 161 3.64 -2.42 -16.27
CA LEU A 161 2.87 -1.27 -16.73
C LEU A 161 2.64 -1.30 -18.25
N GLY A 162 3.53 -1.97 -19.00
CA GLY A 162 3.40 -2.14 -20.44
C GLY A 162 2.10 -2.83 -20.87
N SER A 163 1.49 -3.68 -20.02
CA SER A 163 0.20 -4.30 -20.32
C SER A 163 -0.98 -3.33 -20.27
N GLU A 164 -0.84 -2.22 -19.54
CA GLU A 164 -1.87 -1.16 -19.45
C GLU A 164 -1.76 -0.14 -20.58
N LYS A 165 -0.68 -0.18 -21.37
CA LYS A 165 -0.39 0.79 -22.43
C LYS A 165 -1.54 0.97 -23.45
N PRO A 166 -2.20 -0.09 -23.98
CA PRO A 166 -3.27 0.10 -24.95
C PRO A 166 -4.43 0.95 -24.40
N ILE A 167 -4.84 0.68 -23.17
CA ILE A 167 -5.93 1.38 -22.49
C ILE A 167 -5.56 2.83 -22.21
N LEU A 168 -4.34 3.08 -21.72
CA LEU A 168 -3.88 4.44 -21.39
C LEU A 168 -3.71 5.31 -22.64
N ILE A 169 -3.31 4.72 -23.78
CA ILE A 169 -3.26 5.43 -25.06
C ILE A 169 -4.66 5.83 -25.54
N GLU A 170 -5.61 4.91 -25.46
CA GLU A 170 -6.99 5.12 -25.90
C GLU A 170 -7.73 6.10 -24.99
N SER A 171 -7.55 5.96 -23.68
CA SER A 171 -8.37 6.65 -22.67
C SER A 171 -7.81 7.99 -22.21
N ILE A 172 -6.49 8.23 -22.39
CA ILE A 172 -5.83 9.47 -21.97
C ILE A 172 -5.31 10.21 -23.21
N ASN A 173 -4.18 9.76 -23.77
CA ASN A 173 -3.65 10.23 -25.05
C ASN A 173 -2.49 9.36 -25.55
N ARG A 174 -2.16 9.48 -26.84
CA ARG A 174 -1.09 8.72 -27.50
C ARG A 174 0.31 8.96 -26.89
N SER A 175 0.57 10.14 -26.32
CA SER A 175 1.90 10.47 -25.77
C SER A 175 2.25 9.62 -24.55
N MET A 176 1.25 9.15 -23.79
CA MET A 176 1.45 8.25 -22.64
C MET A 176 2.11 6.93 -23.04
N GLY A 177 1.84 6.43 -24.25
CA GLY A 177 2.50 5.24 -24.77
C GLY A 177 4.02 5.39 -24.86
N ALA A 178 4.49 6.55 -25.32
CA ALA A 178 5.91 6.85 -25.42
C ALA A 178 6.57 7.03 -24.05
N VAL A 179 5.85 7.63 -23.09
CA VAL A 179 6.30 7.76 -21.69
C VAL A 179 6.54 6.38 -21.07
N ILE A 180 5.60 5.45 -21.25
CA ILE A 180 5.71 4.08 -20.73
C ILE A 180 6.90 3.34 -21.38
N ASP A 181 7.03 3.39 -22.71
CA ASP A 181 8.13 2.73 -23.42
C ASP A 181 9.50 3.24 -22.95
N ARG A 182 9.63 4.57 -22.83
CA ARG A 182 10.85 5.20 -22.34
C ARG A 182 11.15 4.81 -20.90
N ALA A 183 10.16 4.83 -20.02
CA ALA A 183 10.33 4.46 -18.62
C ALA A 183 10.75 2.99 -18.46
N ILE A 184 10.15 2.08 -19.22
CA ILE A 184 10.54 0.66 -19.25
C ILE A 184 11.98 0.50 -19.74
N LYS A 185 12.35 1.19 -20.83
CA LYS A 185 13.72 1.15 -21.36
C LYS A 185 14.73 1.63 -20.31
N VAL A 186 14.49 2.80 -19.70
CA VAL A 186 15.39 3.36 -18.68
C VAL A 186 15.44 2.45 -17.45
N SER A 187 14.32 1.87 -17.02
CA SER A 187 14.29 0.92 -15.91
C SER A 187 15.18 -0.29 -16.17
N ASN A 188 15.06 -0.90 -17.36
CA ASN A 188 15.89 -2.02 -17.76
C ASN A 188 17.39 -1.65 -17.77
N GLU A 189 17.75 -0.52 -18.37
CA GLU A 189 19.13 -0.05 -18.43
C GLU A 189 19.68 0.26 -17.02
N PHE A 190 18.87 0.88 -16.16
CA PHE A 190 19.25 1.24 -14.80
C PHE A 190 19.50 0.00 -13.93
N THR A 191 18.63 -1.01 -13.97
CA THR A 191 18.81 -2.23 -13.16
C THR A 191 20.03 -3.02 -13.60
N HIS A 192 20.27 -3.13 -14.91
CA HIS A 192 21.48 -3.78 -15.43
C HIS A 192 22.76 -3.01 -15.05
N LYS A 193 22.77 -1.69 -15.21
CA LYS A 193 23.92 -0.83 -14.85
C LYS A 193 24.23 -0.90 -13.34
N ASN A 194 23.21 -0.96 -12.50
CA ASN A 194 23.34 -0.87 -11.04
C ASN A 194 23.24 -2.23 -10.33
N ILE A 195 23.43 -3.35 -11.03
CA ILE A 195 23.31 -4.69 -10.41
C ILE A 195 24.25 -4.87 -9.22
N SER A 196 25.48 -4.36 -9.30
CA SER A 196 26.45 -4.42 -8.20
C SER A 196 25.99 -3.62 -6.97
N LEU A 197 25.33 -2.47 -7.18
CA LEU A 197 24.74 -1.68 -6.10
C LEU A 197 23.60 -2.47 -5.43
N LEU A 198 22.68 -3.03 -6.22
CA LEU A 198 21.58 -3.85 -5.70
C LEU A 198 22.09 -5.07 -4.92
N THR A 199 23.11 -5.77 -5.43
CA THR A 199 23.76 -6.89 -4.73
C THR A 199 24.43 -6.44 -3.44
N ASN A 200 25.14 -5.30 -3.45
CA ASN A 200 25.75 -4.75 -2.24
C ASN A 200 24.69 -4.43 -1.19
N ARG A 201 23.56 -3.85 -1.58
CA ARG A 201 22.47 -3.53 -0.66
C ARG A 201 21.81 -4.76 -0.05
N LEU A 202 21.60 -5.82 -0.84
CA LEU A 202 21.15 -7.12 -0.37
C LEU A 202 22.12 -7.70 0.67
N ASN A 203 23.41 -7.77 0.33
CA ASN A 203 24.44 -8.34 1.21
C ASN A 203 24.64 -7.54 2.51
N ASN A 204 24.44 -6.22 2.47
CA ASN A 204 24.52 -5.35 3.66
C ASN A 204 23.21 -5.27 4.45
N GLY A 205 22.20 -6.07 4.09
CA GLY A 205 20.97 -6.21 4.86
C GLY A 205 20.02 -5.02 4.76
N TYR A 206 20.00 -4.35 3.61
CA TYR A 206 19.00 -3.30 3.32
C TYR A 206 17.70 -3.86 2.72
N VAL A 207 17.68 -5.10 2.24
CA VAL A 207 16.44 -5.80 1.87
C VAL A 207 15.85 -6.44 3.13
N ARG A 208 14.63 -6.06 3.47
CA ARG A 208 14.03 -6.34 4.77
C ARG A 208 12.55 -6.64 4.65
N ASP A 209 12.00 -7.31 5.67
CA ASP A 209 10.56 -7.57 5.78
C ASP A 209 9.81 -6.31 6.26
N CYS A 210 9.60 -5.41 5.32
CA CYS A 210 9.13 -4.03 5.46
C CYS A 210 7.59 -3.93 5.69
N HIS A 211 6.96 -2.80 5.39
CA HIS A 211 5.51 -2.60 5.34
C HIS A 211 4.92 -2.99 3.97
N GLY A 212 5.63 -2.69 2.88
CA GLY A 212 5.29 -3.05 1.49
C GLY A 212 4.38 -2.03 0.77
N ASP A 213 3.49 -1.37 1.51
CA ASP A 213 2.54 -0.37 1.00
C ASP A 213 2.56 0.95 1.81
N LEU A 214 3.75 1.45 2.14
CA LEU A 214 3.92 2.63 3.00
C LEU A 214 3.65 3.94 2.21
N HIS A 215 2.41 4.41 2.22
CA HIS A 215 2.00 5.67 1.57
C HIS A 215 1.03 6.48 2.44
N THR A 216 0.71 7.72 2.07
CA THR A 216 -0.01 8.68 2.94
C THR A 216 -1.40 8.20 3.37
N ARG A 217 -2.12 7.44 2.54
CA ARG A 217 -3.41 6.84 2.97
C ARG A 217 -3.28 5.70 3.98
N ASN A 218 -2.08 5.17 4.19
CA ASN A 218 -1.84 4.04 5.09
C ASN A 218 -1.18 4.51 6.38
N ILE A 219 -1.37 5.78 6.75
CA ILE A 219 -0.75 6.41 7.92
C ILE A 219 -1.76 7.33 8.60
N PHE A 220 -2.03 7.07 9.87
CA PHE A 220 -2.67 8.06 10.76
C PHE A 220 -1.61 8.82 11.56
N LEU A 221 -1.73 10.15 11.60
CA LEU A 221 -0.79 11.02 12.30
C LEU A 221 -1.32 11.34 13.71
N PHE A 222 -0.83 10.56 14.66
CA PHE A 222 -0.92 10.81 16.10
C PHE A 222 0.46 11.22 16.63
N PRO A 223 0.56 11.66 17.91
CA PRO A 223 1.84 11.74 18.59
C PRO A 223 2.65 10.43 18.54
N ASN A 224 2.01 9.26 18.41
CA ASN A 224 2.65 8.01 17.95
C ASN A 224 2.05 7.61 16.59
N PRO A 225 2.66 7.96 15.44
CA PRO A 225 2.10 7.69 14.11
C PRO A 225 1.74 6.22 13.93
N GLN A 226 0.66 5.92 13.20
CA GLN A 226 0.14 4.56 13.03
C GLN A 226 0.13 4.17 11.55
N PRO A 227 1.27 3.71 10.98
CA PRO A 227 1.26 3.04 9.68
C PRO A 227 0.48 1.72 9.76
N PHE A 228 -0.50 1.54 8.89
CA PHE A 228 -1.43 0.41 8.90
C PHE A 228 -1.67 -0.15 7.50
N ASP A 229 -2.38 -1.27 7.40
CA ASP A 229 -2.66 -1.99 6.14
C ASP A 229 -1.38 -2.52 5.44
N CYS A 230 -0.45 -3.03 6.24
CA CYS A 230 0.74 -3.74 5.78
C CYS A 230 0.36 -4.94 4.89
N ILE A 231 1.07 -5.14 3.77
CA ILE A 231 0.75 -6.21 2.81
C ILE A 231 0.88 -7.58 3.46
N GLU A 232 -0.27 -8.22 3.65
CA GLU A 232 -0.40 -9.50 4.33
C GLU A 232 -0.53 -10.67 3.38
N PHE A 233 -0.59 -10.50 2.07
CA PHE A 233 -0.90 -11.62 1.17
C PHE A 233 0.25 -12.08 0.27
N ASN A 234 1.29 -11.26 0.11
CA ASN A 234 2.42 -11.60 -0.71
C ASN A 234 3.69 -11.02 -0.10
N ASP A 235 4.58 -11.91 0.34
CA ASP A 235 5.81 -11.51 1.00
C ASP A 235 6.76 -10.79 0.04
N ASP A 236 6.73 -11.07 -1.27
CA ASP A 236 7.59 -10.39 -2.23
C ASP A 236 7.31 -8.90 -2.40
N TYR A 237 6.09 -8.45 -2.06
CA TYR A 237 5.73 -7.03 -2.07
C TYR A 237 6.17 -6.30 -0.80
N ARG A 238 6.42 -7.06 0.29
CA ARG A 238 6.84 -6.53 1.59
C ARG A 238 8.32 -6.74 1.87
N GLN A 239 8.94 -7.78 1.31
CA GLN A 239 10.35 -8.08 1.41
C GLN A 239 11.12 -7.33 0.34
N ILE A 240 11.46 -6.08 0.64
CA ILE A 240 11.98 -5.09 -0.32
C ILE A 240 13.14 -4.31 0.30
N ASP A 241 13.91 -3.62 -0.56
CA ASP A 241 14.90 -2.65 -0.09
C ASP A 241 14.21 -1.53 0.71
N VAL A 242 14.81 -1.12 1.84
CA VAL A 242 14.28 -0.03 2.66
C VAL A 242 14.17 1.30 1.92
N LEU A 243 15.02 1.55 0.91
CA LEU A 243 14.85 2.73 0.03
C LEU A 243 13.63 2.59 -0.86
N ASN A 244 13.27 1.38 -1.27
CA ASN A 244 12.03 1.14 -2.04
C ASN A 244 10.78 1.31 -1.17
N GLU A 245 10.87 0.96 0.12
CA GLU A 245 9.81 1.27 1.09
C GLU A 245 9.62 2.79 1.21
N ILE A 246 10.68 3.53 1.62
CA ILE A 246 10.54 4.97 1.88
C ILE A 246 10.27 5.79 0.61
N ALA A 247 10.70 5.30 -0.56
CA ALA A 247 10.40 5.92 -1.84
C ALA A 247 8.90 5.97 -2.11
N PHE A 248 8.11 5.02 -1.58
CA PHE A 248 6.67 5.06 -1.78
C PHE A 248 6.04 6.26 -1.07
N LEU A 249 6.34 6.44 0.22
CA LEU A 249 5.87 7.60 0.98
C LEU A 249 6.34 8.92 0.36
N CYS A 250 7.61 9.00 -0.02
CA CYS A 250 8.17 10.22 -0.59
C CYS A 250 7.59 10.53 -1.98
N MET A 251 7.34 9.51 -2.81
CA MET A 251 6.65 9.68 -4.09
C MET A 251 5.21 10.16 -3.89
N ASP A 252 4.49 9.61 -2.91
CA ASP A 252 3.09 9.98 -2.62
C ASP A 252 2.99 11.41 -2.05
N LEU A 253 3.99 11.85 -1.25
CA LEU A 253 4.16 13.23 -0.81
C LEU A 253 4.41 14.19 -1.98
N ASP A 254 5.29 13.84 -2.91
CA ASP A 254 5.55 14.63 -4.11
C ASP A 254 4.31 14.73 -4.99
N ALA A 255 3.54 13.64 -5.14
CA ALA A 255 2.27 13.65 -5.85
C ALA A 255 1.23 14.58 -5.21
N ALA A 256 1.30 14.76 -3.88
CA ALA A 256 0.49 15.72 -3.13
C ALA A 256 1.07 17.17 -3.16
N GLY A 257 2.16 17.41 -3.90
CA GLY A 257 2.81 18.72 -3.98
C GLY A 257 3.59 19.11 -2.72
N ARG A 258 3.93 18.13 -1.87
CA ARG A 258 4.62 18.34 -0.57
C ARG A 258 6.03 17.76 -0.57
N GLN A 259 6.80 18.16 -1.57
CA GLN A 259 8.22 17.79 -1.69
C GLN A 259 9.03 18.27 -0.47
N ASP A 260 8.63 19.38 0.14
CA ASP A 260 9.19 19.87 1.41
C ASP A 260 9.09 18.83 2.54
N LEU A 261 7.97 18.10 2.62
CA LEU A 261 7.79 17.02 3.61
C LEU A 261 8.53 15.75 3.22
N SER A 262 8.62 15.43 1.93
CA SER A 262 9.45 14.32 1.43
C SER A 262 10.92 14.52 1.84
N ASP A 263 11.48 15.70 1.58
CA ASP A 263 12.87 16.03 1.90
C ASP A 263 13.13 16.02 3.42
N LEU A 264 12.18 16.54 4.21
CA LEU A 264 12.25 16.45 5.67
C LEU A 264 12.21 15.01 6.17
N PHE A 265 11.35 14.16 5.61
CA PHE A 265 11.25 12.75 5.98
C PHE A 265 12.57 12.03 5.70
N VAL A 266 13.11 12.17 4.48
CA VAL A 266 14.37 11.56 4.08
C VAL A 266 15.51 12.00 4.98
N LYS A 267 15.58 13.29 5.32
CA LYS A 267 16.59 13.83 6.23
C LYS A 267 16.52 13.15 7.59
N PHE A 268 15.38 13.21 8.28
CA PHE A 268 15.24 12.62 9.61
C PHE A 268 15.44 11.10 9.61
N TYR A 269 14.96 10.43 8.57
CA TYR A 269 15.14 9.00 8.42
C TYR A 269 16.62 8.62 8.26
N ASN A 270 17.36 9.31 7.38
CA ASN A 270 18.79 9.03 7.16
C ASN A 270 19.67 9.41 8.35
N ASP A 271 19.31 10.46 9.11
CA ASP A 271 20.01 10.81 10.36
C ASP A 271 19.96 9.65 11.38
N LEU A 272 18.87 8.87 11.37
CA LEU A 272 18.66 7.75 12.29
C LEU A 272 19.11 6.42 11.71
N PHE A 273 18.80 6.15 10.44
CA PHE A 273 19.16 4.95 9.73
C PHE A 273 19.75 5.32 8.36
N PRO A 274 21.09 5.50 8.28
CA PRO A 274 21.76 6.07 7.11
C PRO A 274 21.83 5.07 5.95
N ALA A 275 20.68 4.88 5.29
CA ALA A 275 20.47 3.94 4.19
C ALA A 275 20.76 4.52 2.80
N MET A 276 20.98 5.83 2.72
CA MET A 276 21.36 6.57 1.51
C MET A 276 22.45 7.58 1.85
N ARG A 277 23.68 7.31 1.37
CA ARG A 277 24.90 8.06 1.69
C ARG A 277 25.66 8.50 0.44
N THR A 278 25.54 7.76 -0.65
CA THR A 278 26.24 8.06 -1.91
C THR A 278 25.29 8.62 -2.98
N ALA A 279 25.87 9.19 -4.04
CA ALA A 279 25.09 9.66 -5.19
C ALA A 279 24.38 8.49 -5.88
N GLU A 280 25.01 7.32 -5.98
CA GLU A 280 24.42 6.12 -6.59
C GLU A 280 23.21 5.61 -5.79
N GLU A 281 23.27 5.66 -4.45
CA GLU A 281 22.13 5.31 -3.60
C GLU A 281 20.98 6.32 -3.72
N TYR A 282 21.31 7.60 -3.91
CA TYR A 282 20.31 8.62 -4.22
C TYR A 282 19.64 8.37 -5.58
N GLN A 283 20.41 8.07 -6.62
CA GLN A 283 19.86 7.69 -7.93
C GLN A 283 18.99 6.43 -7.82
N LEU A 284 19.36 5.45 -6.99
CA LEU A 284 18.53 4.27 -6.71
C LEU A 284 17.22 4.64 -6.01
N PHE A 285 17.25 5.56 -5.06
CA PHE A 285 16.04 6.08 -4.40
C PHE A 285 15.11 6.79 -5.39
N VAL A 286 15.64 7.62 -6.30
CA VAL A 286 14.87 8.26 -7.38
C VAL A 286 14.28 7.22 -8.34
N TYR A 287 15.04 6.17 -8.67
CA TYR A 287 14.53 5.04 -9.45
C TYR A 287 13.36 4.33 -8.74
N TYR A 288 13.47 4.10 -7.43
CA TYR A 288 12.35 3.54 -6.66
C TYR A 288 11.14 4.46 -6.60
N LYS A 289 11.31 5.79 -6.54
CA LYS A 289 10.19 6.75 -6.65
C LYS A 289 9.49 6.63 -8.01
N SER A 290 10.27 6.49 -9.09
CA SER A 290 9.74 6.20 -10.44
C SER A 290 8.94 4.89 -10.47
N TYR A 291 9.49 3.82 -9.89
CA TYR A 291 8.80 2.54 -9.77
C TYR A 291 7.48 2.64 -8.99
N ARG A 292 7.44 3.39 -7.88
CA ARG A 292 6.21 3.56 -7.09
C ARG A 292 5.16 4.40 -7.81
N ALA A 293 5.57 5.42 -8.56
CA ALA A 293 4.67 6.17 -9.44
C ALA A 293 4.11 5.28 -10.56
N ASN A 294 4.94 4.43 -11.17
CA ASN A 294 4.52 3.39 -12.14
C ASN A 294 3.41 2.48 -11.55
N ILE A 295 3.61 1.97 -10.33
CA ILE A 295 2.62 1.12 -9.66
C ILE A 295 1.31 1.87 -9.42
N ARG A 296 1.35 3.14 -8.97
CA ARG A 296 0.13 3.95 -8.79
C ARG A 296 -0.62 4.21 -10.09
N ALA A 297 0.11 4.50 -11.18
CA ALA A 297 -0.49 4.65 -12.51
C ALA A 297 -1.20 3.35 -12.94
N LYS A 298 -0.53 2.20 -12.81
CA LYS A 298 -1.12 0.89 -13.12
C LYS A 298 -2.37 0.63 -12.29
N VAL A 299 -2.31 0.76 -10.95
CA VAL A 299 -3.46 0.49 -10.08
C VAL A 299 -4.65 1.40 -10.41
N ASN A 300 -4.42 2.67 -10.71
CA ASN A 300 -5.48 3.59 -11.10
C ASN A 300 -6.05 3.25 -12.49
N SER A 301 -5.23 2.80 -13.44
CA SER A 301 -5.71 2.23 -14.72
C SER A 301 -6.65 1.04 -14.50
N LEU A 302 -6.26 0.10 -13.63
CA LEU A 302 -7.09 -1.06 -13.28
C LEU A 302 -8.44 -0.63 -12.68
N ARG A 303 -8.42 0.34 -11.76
CA ARG A 303 -9.64 0.90 -11.14
C ARG A 303 -10.55 1.57 -12.15
N ALA A 304 -9.99 2.29 -13.12
CA ALA A 304 -10.78 2.90 -14.19
C ALA A 304 -11.56 1.87 -15.00
N ARG A 305 -10.98 0.67 -15.25
CA ARG A 305 -11.68 -0.42 -15.96
C ARG A 305 -12.85 -1.02 -15.17
N SER A 306 -12.75 -1.01 -13.85
CA SER A 306 -13.76 -1.57 -12.95
C SER A 306 -14.68 -0.50 -12.35
N ALA A 307 -14.59 0.74 -12.82
CA ALA A 307 -15.40 1.85 -12.33
C ALA A 307 -16.89 1.63 -12.63
N GLY A 308 -17.75 2.02 -11.68
CA GLY A 308 -19.20 1.83 -11.81
C GLY A 308 -19.87 2.87 -12.70
N ASN A 309 -19.19 3.99 -12.97
CA ASN A 309 -19.69 5.08 -13.80
C ASN A 309 -18.54 5.84 -14.49
N GLU A 310 -18.87 6.64 -15.50
CA GLU A 310 -17.87 7.39 -16.30
C GLU A 310 -17.16 8.51 -15.50
N THR A 311 -17.77 9.05 -14.45
CA THR A 311 -17.13 10.08 -13.62
C THR A 311 -15.98 9.47 -12.82
N GLU A 312 -16.24 8.37 -12.11
CA GLU A 312 -15.21 7.61 -11.40
C GLU A 312 -14.09 7.14 -12.34
N LYS A 313 -14.46 6.62 -13.52
CA LYS A 313 -13.50 6.20 -14.53
C LYS A 313 -12.59 7.36 -14.95
N THR A 314 -13.16 8.52 -15.24
CA THR A 314 -12.42 9.73 -15.62
C THR A 314 -11.48 10.19 -14.51
N ASP A 315 -11.92 10.14 -13.25
CA ASP A 315 -11.10 10.53 -12.10
C ASP A 315 -9.92 9.57 -11.88
N TRP A 316 -10.14 8.25 -12.05
CA TRP A 316 -9.06 7.26 -11.98
C TRP A 316 -8.06 7.43 -13.13
N LEU A 317 -8.52 7.69 -14.35
CA LEU A 317 -7.65 7.97 -15.49
C LEU A 317 -6.82 9.24 -15.29
N ARG A 318 -7.42 10.31 -14.76
CA ARG A 318 -6.72 11.56 -14.43
C ARG A 318 -5.63 11.32 -13.38
N GLN A 319 -5.93 10.56 -12.34
CA GLN A 319 -4.92 10.19 -11.34
C GLN A 319 -3.80 9.35 -11.97
N SER A 320 -4.14 8.39 -12.84
CA SER A 320 -3.15 7.59 -13.57
C SER A 320 -2.20 8.48 -14.40
N GLU A 321 -2.75 9.43 -15.15
CA GLU A 321 -1.96 10.41 -15.92
C GLU A 321 -1.01 11.22 -15.02
N GLY A 322 -1.48 11.68 -13.86
CA GLY A 322 -0.67 12.40 -12.89
C GLY A 322 0.56 11.59 -12.44
N TYR A 323 0.38 10.31 -12.13
CA TYR A 323 1.49 9.44 -11.75
C TYR A 323 2.42 9.08 -12.92
N LEU A 324 1.91 9.00 -14.16
CA LEU A 324 2.78 8.83 -15.34
C LEU A 324 3.69 10.05 -15.56
N LYS A 325 3.15 11.26 -15.38
CA LYS A 325 3.94 12.51 -15.45
C LYS A 325 4.99 12.57 -14.34
N LEU A 326 4.62 12.18 -13.12
CA LEU A 326 5.55 12.13 -11.99
C LEU A 326 6.65 11.09 -12.20
N MET A 327 6.29 9.90 -12.70
CA MET A 327 7.26 8.88 -13.13
C MET A 327 8.23 9.43 -14.16
N GLU A 328 7.74 10.13 -15.20
CA GLU A 328 8.58 10.74 -16.23
C GLU A 328 9.56 11.78 -15.66
N GLN A 329 9.12 12.60 -14.69
CA GLN A 329 9.99 13.55 -14.00
C GLN A 329 11.16 12.83 -13.31
N TYR A 330 10.92 11.74 -12.58
CA TYR A 330 12.00 10.96 -11.97
C TYR A 330 12.92 10.32 -13.01
N ILE A 331 12.36 9.77 -14.09
CA ILE A 331 13.16 9.19 -15.19
C ILE A 331 14.06 10.24 -15.83
N ASN A 332 13.63 11.50 -15.93
CA ASN A 332 14.49 12.59 -16.44
C ASN A 332 15.67 12.89 -15.49
N LEU A 333 15.44 12.83 -14.17
CA LEU A 333 16.49 13.02 -13.17
C LEU A 333 17.57 11.93 -13.24
N LEU A 334 17.20 10.69 -13.55
CA LEU A 334 18.14 9.58 -13.71
C LEU A 334 19.09 9.72 -14.93
N ASN A 335 18.73 10.56 -15.91
CA ASN A 335 19.48 10.76 -17.16
C ASN A 335 20.28 12.07 -17.20
N SER A 336 20.24 12.88 -16.13
CA SER A 336 20.84 14.23 -16.10
C SER A 336 22.30 14.25 -15.63
N GLU A 337 22.97 13.09 -15.58
CA GLU A 337 24.39 12.89 -15.27
C GLU A 337 25.01 11.94 -16.31
#